data_AF-A0A2G8SAL8-F1
#
_entry.id   AF-A0A2G8SAL8-F1
#
_cell.length_a   1.000
_cell.length_b   1.000
_cell.length_c   1.000
_cell.angle_alpha   90.00
_cell.angle_beta   90.00
_cell.angle_gamma   90.00
#
_symmetry.space_group_name_H-M   'P 1'
#
loop_
_entity.id
_entity.type
_entity.pdbx_description
1 polymer ?
#
loop_
_entity_poly.entity_id
_entity_poly.type
_entity_poly.pdbx_seq_one_letter_code
_entity_poly.pdbx_strand_id
1 'polypeptide(L)'
;MRILEWDQEEECLETLLLEEEMEEVEEEEEILEEAFREEYLDDTVGKVRPPDIFTGDRHKSQAFIDSLWLLFTGDPTRFTSDNVKIATTLSYISGENVDYWVRNKIESAQYLGLGTWYDFVRDFTLVFAPLNEAENAILALEQLNLRSDSTIHEFNGKYNELIRKSRIFDAQARLSYYRNALPAWLRTKISTSYPVPKTIEQ
;
A
#
# COMPACT_ATOMS: atom_id res chain seq x y z
N MET A 1 -49.87 48.40 -52.50
CA MET A 1 -48.56 47.72 -52.47
C MET A 1 -48.27 47.50 -50.99
N ARG A 2 -48.74 46.36 -50.45
CA ARG A 2 -48.73 46.01 -49.02
C ARG A 2 -48.59 44.48 -48.94
N ILE A 3 -47.48 43.97 -49.46
CA ILE A 3 -47.13 42.53 -49.50
C ILE A 3 -45.61 42.36 -49.26
N LEU A 4 -44.91 43.37 -48.72
CA LEU A 4 -43.44 43.29 -48.53
C LEU A 4 -43.00 43.53 -47.07
N GLU A 5 -43.94 43.68 -46.12
CA GLU A 5 -43.62 43.80 -44.69
C GLU A 5 -43.92 42.51 -43.91
N TRP A 6 -44.69 41.56 -44.48
CA TRP A 6 -45.05 40.30 -43.81
C TRP A 6 -43.96 39.21 -43.92
N ASP A 7 -43.22 39.15 -45.03
CA ASP A 7 -42.16 38.14 -45.23
C ASP A 7 -40.95 38.37 -44.28
N GLN A 8 -40.70 39.61 -43.87
CA GLN A 8 -39.55 39.95 -43.01
C GLN A 8 -39.80 39.69 -41.52
N GLU A 9 -41.07 39.75 -41.08
CA GLU A 9 -41.43 39.41 -39.69
C GLU A 9 -41.46 37.89 -39.48
N GLU A 10 -41.93 37.10 -40.45
CA GLU A 10 -41.89 35.63 -40.36
C GLU A 10 -40.44 35.10 -40.37
N GLU A 11 -39.57 35.64 -41.22
CA GLU A 11 -38.15 35.26 -41.26
C GLU A 11 -37.43 35.60 -39.94
N CYS A 12 -37.71 36.77 -39.34
CA CYS A 12 -37.20 37.14 -38.02
C CYS A 12 -37.71 36.22 -36.89
N LEU A 13 -38.99 35.82 -36.95
CA LEU A 13 -39.58 34.93 -35.95
C LEU A 13 -39.03 33.50 -36.07
N GLU A 14 -38.79 33.02 -37.29
CA GLU A 14 -38.14 31.73 -37.52
C GLU A 14 -36.68 31.73 -37.04
N THR A 15 -35.93 32.82 -37.25
CA THR A 15 -34.57 32.93 -36.71
C THR A 15 -34.53 32.98 -35.19
N LEU A 16 -35.47 33.67 -34.55
CA LEU A 16 -35.53 33.75 -33.09
C LEU A 16 -35.93 32.41 -32.46
N LEU A 17 -36.83 31.66 -33.10
CA LEU A 17 -37.20 30.31 -32.67
C LEU A 17 -36.03 29.32 -32.80
N LEU A 18 -35.23 29.42 -33.86
CA LEU A 18 -34.05 28.58 -34.04
C LEU A 18 -32.93 28.93 -33.06
N GLU A 19 -32.77 30.21 -32.70
CA GLU A 19 -31.82 30.63 -31.67
C GLU A 19 -32.24 30.10 -30.28
N GLU A 20 -33.54 30.14 -29.95
CA GLU A 20 -34.10 29.60 -28.70
C GLU A 20 -33.96 28.07 -28.63
N GLU A 21 -34.25 27.34 -29.72
CA GLU A 21 -34.05 25.88 -29.79
C GLU A 21 -32.56 25.48 -29.68
N MET A 22 -31.64 26.28 -30.22
CA MET A 22 -30.20 26.01 -30.09
C MET A 22 -29.69 26.25 -28.66
N GLU A 23 -30.20 27.27 -27.97
CA GLU A 23 -29.86 27.56 -26.57
C GLU A 23 -30.38 26.45 -25.64
N GLU A 24 -31.60 25.93 -25.86
CA GLU A 24 -32.12 24.78 -25.11
C GLU A 24 -31.29 23.50 -25.31
N VAL A 25 -30.80 23.25 -26.54
CA VAL A 25 -29.95 22.08 -26.83
C VAL A 25 -28.57 22.19 -26.18
N GLU A 26 -27.99 23.40 -26.14
CA GLU A 26 -26.71 23.63 -25.44
C GLU A 26 -26.85 23.44 -23.92
N GLU A 27 -27.96 23.91 -23.32
CA GLU A 27 -28.24 23.67 -21.90
C GLU A 27 -28.47 22.17 -21.60
N GLU A 28 -29.19 21.44 -22.46
CA GLU A 28 -29.36 19.99 -22.29
C GLU A 28 -28.04 19.22 -22.42
N GLU A 29 -27.15 19.61 -23.34
CA GLU A 29 -25.82 19.00 -23.47
C GLU A 29 -24.94 19.30 -22.24
N GLU A 30 -24.98 20.51 -21.67
CA GLU A 30 -24.23 20.86 -20.45
C GLU A 30 -24.74 20.07 -19.23
N ILE A 31 -26.06 19.94 -19.09
CA ILE A 31 -26.68 19.13 -18.01
C ILE A 31 -26.32 17.65 -18.16
N LEU A 32 -26.29 17.13 -19.40
CA LEU A 32 -25.90 15.75 -19.66
C LEU A 32 -24.41 15.52 -19.40
N GLU A 33 -23.53 16.48 -19.75
CA GLU A 33 -22.10 16.41 -19.43
C GLU A 33 -21.83 16.51 -17.92
N GLU A 34 -22.56 17.36 -17.20
CA GLU A 34 -22.48 17.49 -15.75
C GLU A 34 -23.00 16.23 -15.05
N ALA A 35 -24.14 15.68 -15.51
CA ALA A 35 -24.68 14.41 -15.04
C ALA A 35 -23.72 13.23 -15.33
N PHE A 36 -23.09 13.19 -16.51
CA PHE A 36 -22.07 12.18 -16.82
C PHE A 36 -20.84 12.33 -15.93
N ARG A 37 -20.46 13.56 -15.57
CA ARG A 37 -19.33 13.85 -14.67
C ARG A 37 -19.64 13.45 -13.23
N GLU A 38 -20.87 13.63 -12.77
CA GLU A 38 -21.32 13.16 -11.45
C GLU A 38 -21.48 11.63 -11.39
N GLU A 39 -21.95 11.00 -12.47
CA GLU A 39 -22.13 9.54 -12.55
C GLU A 39 -20.78 8.79 -12.67
N TYR A 40 -19.72 9.40 -13.22
CA TYR A 40 -18.36 8.84 -13.32
C TYR A 40 -17.47 9.03 -12.07
N LEU A 41 -18.03 9.50 -10.96
CA LEU A 41 -17.39 9.40 -9.63
C LEU A 41 -18.01 8.25 -8.82
N ASP A 42 -18.37 7.14 -9.48
CA ASP A 42 -18.65 5.89 -8.77
C ASP A 42 -17.36 5.32 -8.18
N ASP A 43 -17.30 5.45 -6.85
CA ASP A 43 -16.23 5.22 -5.87
C ASP A 43 -15.77 3.74 -5.78
N THR A 44 -15.77 3.02 -6.90
CA THR A 44 -15.40 1.60 -7.00
C THR A 44 -13.91 1.37 -7.25
N VAL A 45 -13.08 2.40 -7.11
CA VAL A 45 -11.63 2.21 -6.92
C VAL A 45 -11.45 1.56 -5.55
N GLY A 46 -11.27 0.23 -5.56
CA GLY A 46 -11.20 -0.62 -4.37
C GLY A 46 -10.46 0.02 -3.21
N LYS A 47 -11.23 0.50 -2.22
CA LYS A 47 -10.73 1.25 -1.07
C LYS A 47 -9.70 0.43 -0.32
N VAL A 48 -8.43 0.86 -0.35
CA VAL A 48 -7.36 0.20 0.41
C VAL A 48 -7.71 0.23 1.89
N ARG A 49 -7.60 -0.92 2.55
CA ARG A 49 -7.87 -1.02 3.99
C ARG A 49 -6.96 -0.03 4.75
N PRO A 50 -7.51 0.77 5.68
CA PRO A 50 -6.71 1.67 6.48
C PRO A 50 -5.73 0.89 7.39
N PRO A 51 -4.55 1.46 7.71
CA PRO A 51 -3.63 0.91 8.69
C PRO A 51 -4.28 0.67 10.05
N ASP A 52 -3.83 -0.37 10.75
CA ASP A 52 -4.14 -0.54 12.17
C ASP A 52 -3.32 0.47 13.00
N ILE A 53 -3.84 0.84 14.19
CA ILE A 53 -3.13 1.77 15.10
C ILE A 53 -1.81 1.15 15.55
N PHE A 54 -0.72 1.89 15.37
CA PHE A 54 0.61 1.50 15.81
C PHE A 54 0.88 1.96 17.24
N THR A 55 1.03 0.98 18.14
CA THR A 55 1.20 1.20 19.59
C THR A 55 2.66 1.12 20.06
N GLY A 56 3.62 0.99 19.13
CA GLY A 56 5.05 0.87 19.42
C GLY A 56 5.61 -0.55 19.39
N ASP A 57 4.81 -1.55 19.04
CA ASP A 57 5.28 -2.93 18.89
C ASP A 57 6.27 -3.05 17.72
N ARG A 58 7.55 -3.23 18.06
CA ARG A 58 8.64 -3.31 17.08
C ARG A 58 8.44 -4.41 16.05
N HIS A 59 7.77 -5.52 16.40
CA HIS A 59 7.51 -6.62 15.48
C HIS A 59 6.46 -6.26 14.41
N LYS A 60 5.63 -5.24 14.67
CA LYS A 60 4.60 -4.75 13.74
C LYS A 60 5.04 -3.51 12.96
N SER A 61 6.22 -2.95 13.26
CA SER A 61 6.73 -1.73 12.63
C SER A 61 6.77 -1.82 11.10
N GLN A 62 7.28 -2.92 10.54
CA GLN A 62 7.33 -3.10 9.09
C GLN A 62 5.94 -3.24 8.47
N ALA A 63 5.07 -4.06 9.07
CA ALA A 63 3.70 -4.24 8.59
C ALA A 63 2.92 -2.92 8.59
N PHE A 64 3.17 -2.06 9.58
CA PHE A 64 2.60 -0.71 9.63
C PHE A 64 3.08 0.16 8.46
N ILE A 65 4.40 0.23 8.20
CA ILE A 65 4.95 0.96 7.05
C ILE A 65 4.42 0.42 5.71
N ASP A 66 4.33 -0.90 5.56
CA ASP A 66 3.80 -1.53 4.34
C ASP A 66 2.33 -1.15 4.11
N SER A 67 1.52 -1.10 5.18
CA SER A 67 0.11 -0.69 5.10
C SER A 67 -0.06 0.79 4.71
N LEU A 68 0.83 1.67 5.19
CA LEU A 68 0.85 3.08 4.80
C LEU A 68 1.27 3.25 3.35
N TRP A 69 2.26 2.47 2.89
CA TRP A 69 2.67 2.49 1.48
C TRP A 69 1.52 2.09 0.55
N LEU A 70 0.75 1.05 0.92
CA LEU A 70 -0.44 0.64 0.19
C LEU A 70 -1.51 1.75 0.19
N LEU A 71 -1.77 2.37 1.36
CA LEU A 71 -2.73 3.46 1.49
C LEU A 71 -2.37 4.64 0.57
N PHE A 72 -1.12 5.07 0.60
CA PHE A 72 -0.66 6.24 -0.17
C PHE A 72 -0.60 5.97 -1.67
N THR A 73 -0.29 4.73 -2.05
CA THR A 73 -0.24 4.33 -3.47
C THR A 73 -1.65 4.09 -4.02
N GLY A 74 -2.59 3.66 -3.18
CA GLY A 74 -3.99 3.45 -3.56
C GLY A 74 -4.77 4.74 -3.80
N ASP A 75 -4.36 5.85 -3.18
CA ASP A 75 -5.01 7.15 -3.31
C ASP A 75 -3.98 8.29 -3.50
N PRO A 76 -3.28 8.32 -4.64
CA PRO A 76 -2.17 9.25 -4.85
C PRO A 76 -2.62 10.72 -4.94
N THR A 77 -3.89 10.99 -5.30
CA THR A 77 -4.47 12.34 -5.38
C THR A 77 -4.75 12.92 -4.01
N ARG A 78 -5.09 12.09 -3.02
CA ARG A 78 -5.18 12.52 -1.62
C ARG A 78 -3.82 12.66 -0.97
N PHE A 79 -2.89 11.76 -1.26
CA PHE A 79 -1.56 11.71 -0.63
C PHE A 79 -0.46 12.33 -1.50
N THR A 80 -0.71 13.53 -2.00
CA THR A 80 0.16 14.23 -2.97
C THR A 80 1.47 14.75 -2.39
N SER A 81 1.50 15.09 -1.10
CA SER A 81 2.67 15.68 -0.45
C SER A 81 3.15 14.85 0.73
N ASP A 82 4.46 14.93 1.00
CA ASP A 82 5.09 14.29 2.15
C ASP A 82 4.49 14.77 3.47
N ASN A 83 4.13 16.05 3.58
CA ASN A 83 3.46 16.59 4.76
C ASN A 83 2.14 15.85 5.05
N VAL A 84 1.32 15.61 4.03
CA VAL A 84 0.04 14.90 4.20
C VAL A 84 0.29 13.44 4.58
N LYS A 85 1.27 12.77 3.97
CA LYS A 85 1.66 11.39 4.33
C LYS A 85 2.14 11.29 5.78
N ILE A 86 3.01 12.19 6.20
CA ILE A 86 3.57 12.21 7.56
C ILE A 86 2.47 12.54 8.58
N ALA A 87 1.67 13.58 8.35
CA ALA A 87 0.57 13.94 9.25
C ALA A 87 -0.45 12.80 9.40
N THR A 88 -0.81 12.15 8.28
CA THR A 88 -1.68 10.96 8.30
C THR A 88 -1.03 9.83 9.10
N THR A 89 0.25 9.55 8.87
CA THR A 89 0.97 8.50 9.59
C THR A 89 0.98 8.75 11.10
N LEU A 90 1.27 9.98 11.53
CA LEU A 90 1.26 10.37 12.94
C LEU A 90 -0.12 10.17 13.58
N SER A 91 -1.22 10.36 12.83
CA SER A 91 -2.58 10.09 13.34
C SER A 91 -2.88 8.61 13.59
N TYR A 92 -2.14 7.70 12.93
CA TYR A 92 -2.23 6.26 13.15
C TYR A 92 -1.23 5.74 14.19
N ILE A 93 -0.43 6.61 14.82
CA ILE A 93 0.48 6.23 15.90
C ILE A 93 -0.10 6.74 17.21
N SER A 94 -0.48 5.81 18.08
CA SER A 94 -1.04 6.14 19.39
C SER A 94 -0.80 5.02 20.39
N GLY A 95 -0.48 5.40 21.61
CA GLY A 95 -0.34 4.50 22.74
C GLY A 95 0.73 4.99 23.72
N GLU A 96 0.65 4.48 24.94
CA GLU A 96 1.49 4.92 26.07
C GLU A 96 2.99 4.94 25.74
N ASN A 97 3.46 3.95 24.96
CA ASN A 97 4.88 3.81 24.61
C ASN A 97 5.35 4.70 23.44
N VAL A 98 4.44 5.32 22.70
CA VAL A 98 4.75 6.08 21.46
C VAL A 98 4.32 7.53 21.51
N ASP A 99 3.39 7.89 22.38
CA ASP A 99 2.82 9.26 22.46
C ASP A 99 3.90 10.32 22.71
N TYR A 100 4.92 10.01 23.50
CA TYR A 100 6.06 10.92 23.71
C TYR A 100 6.84 11.18 22.41
N TRP A 101 7.11 10.14 21.63
CA TRP A 101 7.81 10.27 20.35
C TRP A 101 7.00 11.08 19.33
N VAL A 102 5.68 10.82 19.25
CA VAL A 102 4.75 11.58 18.38
C VAL A 102 4.74 13.05 18.77
N ARG A 103 4.59 13.35 20.07
CA ARG A 103 4.59 14.73 20.58
C ARG A 103 5.87 15.47 20.21
N ASN A 104 7.03 14.87 20.45
CA ASN A 104 8.33 15.47 20.09
C ASN A 104 8.45 15.74 18.59
N LYS A 105 7.92 14.85 17.74
CA LYS A 105 7.94 15.03 16.28
C LYS A 105 7.05 16.20 15.86
N ILE A 106 5.86 16.33 16.45
CA ILE A 106 4.94 17.45 16.21
C ILE A 106 5.56 18.77 16.67
N GLU A 107 6.14 18.81 17.87
CA GLU A 107 6.80 20.00 18.41
C GLU A 107 7.97 20.45 17.52
N SER A 108 8.81 19.51 17.07
CA SER A 108 9.91 19.81 16.15
C SER A 108 9.41 20.35 14.81
N ALA A 109 8.31 19.78 14.31
CA ALA A 109 7.73 20.16 13.03
C ALA A 109 7.12 21.57 13.02
N GLN A 110 6.74 22.11 14.17
CA GLN A 110 6.26 23.50 14.26
C GLN A 110 7.34 24.52 13.88
N TYR A 111 8.64 24.17 14.04
CA TYR A 111 9.75 25.05 13.71
C TYR A 111 10.44 24.70 12.40
N LEU A 112 10.50 23.40 12.05
CA LEU A 112 11.28 22.89 10.92
C LEU A 112 10.43 22.33 9.77
N GLY A 113 9.11 22.23 9.96
CA GLY A 113 8.24 21.42 9.10
C GLY A 113 8.37 19.92 9.36
N LEU A 114 7.48 19.13 8.74
CA LEU A 114 7.48 17.67 8.91
C LEU A 114 8.63 16.96 8.17
N GLY A 115 9.25 17.64 7.19
CA GLY A 115 10.34 17.10 6.39
C GLY A 115 9.86 16.21 5.24
N THR A 116 10.72 15.31 4.80
CA THR A 116 10.42 14.36 3.71
C THR A 116 9.89 13.04 4.26
N TRP A 117 9.10 12.34 3.45
CA TRP A 117 8.60 11.00 3.79
C TRP A 117 9.77 10.02 4.00
N TYR A 118 10.82 10.15 3.19
CA TYR A 118 12.03 9.34 3.31
C TYR A 118 12.72 9.50 4.67
N ASP A 119 12.95 10.74 5.11
CA ASP A 119 13.57 11.00 6.41
C ASP A 119 12.67 10.53 7.57
N PHE A 120 11.36 10.71 7.44
CA PHE A 120 10.40 10.21 8.43
C PHE A 120 10.49 8.69 8.60
N VAL A 121 10.46 7.93 7.49
CA VAL A 121 10.55 6.46 7.53
C VAL A 121 11.89 6.04 8.13
N ARG A 122 12.99 6.70 7.76
CA ARG A 122 14.31 6.43 8.36
C ARG A 122 14.30 6.62 9.88
N ASP A 123 13.79 7.75 10.36
CA ASP A 123 13.72 8.04 11.80
C ASP A 123 12.80 7.04 12.52
N PHE A 124 11.66 6.72 11.94
CA PHE A 124 10.72 5.73 12.46
C PHE A 124 11.38 4.35 12.59
N THR A 125 12.03 3.87 11.52
CA THR A 125 12.73 2.59 11.51
C THR A 125 13.87 2.57 12.53
N LEU A 126 14.62 3.67 12.70
CA LEU A 126 15.68 3.75 13.69
C LEU A 126 15.16 3.54 15.12
N VAL A 127 13.97 4.06 15.42
CA VAL A 127 13.38 3.94 16.76
C VAL A 127 12.65 2.61 16.95
N PHE A 128 11.87 2.17 15.96
CA PHE A 128 10.88 1.10 16.11
C PHE A 128 11.19 -0.19 15.35
N ALA A 129 12.28 -0.28 14.59
CA ALA A 129 12.67 -1.56 14.00
C ALA A 129 12.94 -2.62 15.09
N PRO A 130 12.72 -3.91 14.79
CA PRO A 130 13.18 -4.99 15.64
C PRO A 130 14.67 -4.87 15.90
N LEU A 131 15.06 -4.84 17.17
CA LEU A 131 16.47 -4.87 17.56
C LEU A 131 17.07 -6.20 17.07
N ASN A 132 18.28 -6.15 16.51
CA ASN A 132 19.02 -7.32 16.04
C ASN A 132 18.18 -8.23 15.12
N GLU A 133 17.36 -7.67 14.22
CA GLU A 133 16.45 -8.43 13.35
C GLU A 133 17.16 -9.59 12.63
N ALA A 134 18.37 -9.34 12.10
CA ALA A 134 19.13 -10.37 11.43
C ALA A 134 19.54 -11.52 12.37
N GLU A 135 20.02 -11.20 13.56
CA GLU A 135 20.42 -12.21 14.57
C GLU A 135 19.20 -12.98 15.09
N ASN A 136 18.10 -12.30 15.38
CA ASN A 136 16.84 -12.93 15.79
C ASN A 136 16.31 -13.86 14.70
N ALA A 137 16.44 -13.48 13.42
CA ALA A 137 16.05 -14.34 12.31
C ALA A 137 16.95 -15.57 12.18
N ILE A 138 18.25 -15.44 12.45
CA ILE A 138 19.18 -16.59 12.50
C ILE A 138 18.80 -17.54 13.64
N LEU A 139 18.58 -17.03 14.84
CA LEU A 139 18.13 -17.85 15.98
C LEU A 139 16.80 -18.55 15.70
N ALA A 140 15.86 -17.86 15.05
CA ALA A 140 14.60 -18.45 14.63
C ALA A 140 14.77 -19.53 13.55
N LEU A 141 15.74 -19.38 12.62
CA LEU A 141 16.08 -20.41 11.62
C LEU A 141 16.66 -21.66 12.28
N GLU A 142 17.51 -21.50 13.29
CA GLU A 142 18.10 -22.62 14.04
C GLU A 142 17.04 -23.44 14.79
N GLN A 143 15.95 -22.78 15.20
CA GLN A 143 14.84 -23.42 15.91
C GLN A 143 13.71 -23.86 14.97
N LEU A 144 13.73 -23.44 13.70
CA LEU A 144 12.70 -23.77 12.73
C LEU A 144 12.72 -25.26 12.44
N ASN A 145 11.56 -25.90 12.54
CA ASN A 145 11.39 -27.31 12.22
C ASN A 145 10.06 -27.51 11.47
N LEU A 146 10.07 -28.36 10.44
CA LEU A 146 8.84 -28.83 9.81
C LEU A 146 8.11 -29.73 10.81
N ARG A 147 6.98 -29.24 11.31
CA ARG A 147 6.14 -29.96 12.27
C ARG A 147 5.17 -30.87 11.53
N SER A 148 4.69 -31.92 12.21
CA SER A 148 3.71 -32.86 11.68
C SER A 148 2.33 -32.23 11.42
N ASP A 149 2.01 -31.14 12.12
CA ASP A 149 0.75 -30.40 12.03
C ASP A 149 0.80 -29.20 11.07
N SER A 150 1.98 -28.83 10.56
CA SER A 150 2.16 -27.72 9.63
C SER A 150 2.19 -28.18 8.17
N THR A 151 1.62 -27.38 7.27
CA THR A 151 1.76 -27.62 5.82
C THR A 151 3.17 -27.26 5.34
N ILE A 152 3.64 -27.93 4.28
CA ILE A 152 4.94 -27.61 3.65
C ILE A 152 4.96 -26.15 3.16
N HIS A 153 3.82 -25.64 2.66
CA HIS A 153 3.70 -24.27 2.19
C HIS A 153 3.90 -23.26 3.33
N GLU A 154 3.27 -23.47 4.48
CA GLU A 154 3.47 -22.61 5.66
C GLU A 154 4.92 -22.65 6.17
N PHE A 155 5.51 -23.84 6.21
CA PHE A 155 6.91 -24.02 6.57
C PHE A 155 7.84 -23.25 5.61
N ASN A 156 7.65 -23.41 4.30
CA ASN A 156 8.44 -22.72 3.28
C ASN A 156 8.26 -21.20 3.34
N GLY A 157 7.04 -20.73 3.59
CA GLY A 157 6.74 -19.31 3.80
C GLY A 157 7.56 -18.73 4.96
N LYS A 158 7.51 -19.38 6.13
CA LYS A 158 8.28 -18.96 7.31
C LYS A 158 9.79 -19.03 7.08
N TYR A 159 10.28 -20.12 6.48
CA TYR A 159 11.70 -20.27 6.16
C TYR A 159 12.19 -19.14 5.25
N ASN A 160 11.48 -18.85 4.16
CA ASN A 160 11.86 -17.82 3.20
C ASN A 160 11.84 -16.41 3.82
N GLU A 161 10.85 -16.14 4.67
CA GLU A 161 10.79 -14.89 5.44
C GLU A 161 12.03 -14.70 6.31
N LEU A 162 12.41 -15.74 7.07
CA LEU A 162 13.57 -15.69 7.97
C LEU A 162 14.90 -15.61 7.21
N ILE A 163 15.04 -16.29 6.06
CA ILE A 163 16.23 -16.13 5.19
C ILE A 163 16.37 -14.70 4.69
N ARG A 164 15.27 -14.03 4.32
CA ARG A 164 15.30 -12.63 3.92
C ARG A 164 15.74 -11.72 5.07
N LYS A 165 15.17 -11.92 6.26
CA LYS A 165 15.47 -11.10 7.46
C LYS A 165 16.89 -11.31 8.00
N SER A 166 17.39 -12.55 7.97
CA SER A 166 18.75 -12.90 8.42
C SER A 166 19.88 -12.34 7.55
N ARG A 167 19.56 -11.85 6.34
CA ARG A 167 20.54 -11.36 5.35
C ARG A 167 21.56 -12.44 4.94
N ILE A 168 21.18 -13.71 5.02
CA ILE A 168 22.00 -14.83 4.52
C ILE A 168 21.79 -14.91 3.00
N PHE A 169 22.83 -14.60 2.23
CA PHE A 169 22.81 -14.66 0.76
C PHE A 169 23.43 -15.94 0.18
N ASP A 170 24.30 -16.60 0.94
CA ASP A 170 24.99 -17.80 0.48
C ASP A 170 24.02 -18.97 0.25
N ALA A 171 24.09 -19.55 -0.95
CA ALA A 171 23.18 -20.61 -1.37
C ALA A 171 23.39 -21.91 -0.58
N GLN A 172 24.64 -22.22 -0.19
CA GLN A 172 24.93 -23.42 0.60
C GLN A 172 24.47 -23.27 2.05
N ALA A 173 24.67 -22.09 2.65
CA ALA A 173 24.16 -21.76 3.97
C ALA A 173 22.63 -21.89 4.03
N ARG A 174 21.92 -21.29 3.05
CA ARG A 174 20.46 -21.44 2.90
C ARG A 174 20.07 -22.92 2.86
N LEU A 175 20.66 -23.69 1.94
CA LEU A 175 20.36 -25.12 1.81
C LEU A 175 20.63 -25.91 3.11
N SER A 176 21.69 -25.56 3.83
CA SER A 176 22.05 -26.16 5.12
C SER A 176 20.98 -25.91 6.18
N TYR A 177 20.53 -24.65 6.36
CA TYR A 177 19.44 -24.32 7.27
C TYR A 177 18.14 -25.05 6.92
N TYR A 178 17.78 -25.05 5.63
CA TYR A 178 16.58 -25.74 5.17
C TYR A 178 16.62 -27.24 5.50
N ARG A 179 17.74 -27.92 5.19
CA ARG A 179 17.92 -29.35 5.49
C ARG A 179 17.86 -29.64 6.98
N ASN A 180 18.47 -28.81 7.81
CA ASN A 180 18.48 -28.99 9.26
C ASN A 180 17.08 -28.86 9.88
N ALA A 181 16.23 -28.02 9.30
CA ALA A 181 14.85 -27.84 9.72
C ALA A 181 13.92 -29.01 9.32
N LEU A 182 14.37 -29.96 8.47
CA LEU A 182 13.58 -31.12 8.07
C LEU A 182 13.70 -32.28 9.08
N PRO A 183 12.61 -33.03 9.32
CA PRO A 183 12.67 -34.23 10.15
C PRO A 183 13.61 -35.28 9.53
N ALA A 184 14.25 -36.08 10.39
CA ALA A 184 15.30 -37.01 9.98
C ALA A 184 14.87 -37.98 8.86
N TRP A 185 13.64 -38.50 8.92
CA TRP A 185 13.10 -39.41 7.91
C TRP A 185 13.02 -38.78 6.51
N LEU A 186 12.71 -37.47 6.44
CA LEU A 186 12.62 -36.76 5.17
C LEU A 186 14.00 -36.42 4.63
N ARG A 187 14.95 -36.04 5.50
CA ARG A 187 16.36 -35.88 5.15
C ARG A 187 16.94 -37.15 4.53
N THR A 188 16.67 -38.30 5.13
CA THR A 188 17.10 -39.61 4.60
C THR A 188 16.49 -39.85 3.23
N LYS A 189 15.16 -39.65 3.08
CA LYS A 189 14.46 -39.85 1.81
C LYS A 189 15.03 -38.99 0.67
N ILE A 190 15.32 -37.71 0.94
CA ILE A 190 15.94 -36.77 -0.01
C ILE A 190 17.38 -37.18 -0.35
N SER A 191 18.14 -37.67 0.64
CA SER A 191 19.52 -38.11 0.42
C SER A 191 19.59 -39.39 -0.42
N THR A 192 18.54 -40.21 -0.36
CA THR A 192 18.42 -41.45 -1.14
C THR A 192 17.70 -41.29 -2.47
N SER A 193 17.13 -40.12 -2.78
CA SER A 193 16.47 -39.89 -4.07
C SER A 193 17.49 -39.65 -5.18
N TYR A 194 17.15 -40.04 -6.40
CA TYR A 194 17.99 -39.82 -7.58
C TYR A 194 17.23 -39.01 -8.65
N PRO A 195 17.78 -37.88 -9.11
CA PRO A 195 19.00 -37.23 -8.61
C PRO A 195 18.81 -36.63 -7.21
N VAL A 196 19.90 -36.45 -6.46
CA VAL A 196 19.85 -35.76 -5.16
C VAL A 196 19.50 -34.29 -5.39
N PRO A 197 18.43 -33.76 -4.78
CA PRO A 197 18.05 -32.36 -4.90
C PRO A 197 19.17 -31.41 -4.46
N LYS A 198 19.48 -30.44 -5.33
CA LYS A 198 20.50 -29.40 -5.08
C LYS A 198 19.89 -28.04 -4.73
N THR A 199 18.58 -27.89 -4.92
CA THR A 199 17.83 -26.66 -4.65
C THR A 199 16.60 -26.96 -3.81
N ILE A 200 16.03 -25.94 -3.18
CA ILE A 200 14.81 -26.08 -2.35
C ILE A 200 13.58 -26.44 -3.21
N GLU A 201 13.55 -26.01 -4.48
CA GLU A 201 12.44 -26.26 -5.43
C GLU A 201 12.43 -27.68 -6.05
N GLN A 202 13.41 -28.52 -5.72
CA GLN A 202 13.57 -29.88 -6.27
C GLN A 202 13.19 -30.93 -5.21
#